data_AF-A0A7C3ZJ07-F1
#
_entry.id   AF-A0A7C3ZJ07-F1
#
_cell.length_a   1.000
_cell.length_b   1.000
_cell.length_c   1.000
_cell.angle_alpha   90.00
_cell.angle_beta   90.00
_cell.angle_gamma   90.00
#
_symmetry.space_group_name_H-M   'P 1'
#
loop_
_entity.id
_entity.type
_entity.pdbx_description
1 polymer ?
#
loop_
_entity_poly.entity_id
_entity_poly.type
_entity_poly.pdbx_seq_one_letter_code
_entity_poly.pdbx_strand_id
1 'polypeptide(L)'
;MKPVPQNRLESFNAAIEGIILATKTEKNMRIHFTVALLAIFLALFLRVSKIDILIIFISAFFVLFAETLNTSIEYLADYLSKEYSPEIAAVKNLAAGAVLLSSFGSFVVGYIIFSKYLYYVIYYFLNMLKTAGSDISIVIISIVFVGIIIIKAMFNKGTPLRGGFPSGHAAVAFSIWLTVSLLTLNPVVSLLTFILAFLIALSRISSGIHTKIEVLTGSVIGVLITALIFKLFYFG
;
A
#
# COMPACT_ATOMS: atom_id res chain seq x y z
N MET A 1 -11.51 -30.00 28.54
CA MET A 1 -10.21 -30.36 27.93
C MET A 1 -10.48 -31.11 26.63
N LYS A 2 -9.84 -30.74 25.51
CA LYS A 2 -9.82 -31.61 24.33
C LYS A 2 -9.04 -32.89 24.69
N PRO A 3 -9.45 -34.08 24.19
CA PRO A 3 -8.69 -35.30 24.38
C PRO A 3 -7.28 -35.14 23.79
N VAL A 4 -6.26 -35.69 24.46
CA VAL A 4 -4.89 -35.74 23.94
C VAL A 4 -4.91 -36.60 22.67
N PRO A 5 -4.35 -36.13 21.54
CA PRO A 5 -4.35 -36.90 20.30
C PRO A 5 -3.61 -38.23 20.50
N GLN A 6 -4.26 -39.33 20.14
CA GLN A 6 -3.79 -40.69 20.37
C GLN A 6 -2.92 -41.21 19.21
N ASN A 7 -3.00 -40.56 18.04
CA ASN A 7 -2.22 -40.91 16.86
C ASN A 7 -1.75 -39.66 16.09
N ARG A 8 -0.85 -39.86 15.12
CA ARG A 8 -0.28 -38.76 14.32
C ARG A 8 -1.33 -37.95 13.56
N LEU A 9 -2.36 -38.60 13.03
CA LEU A 9 -3.42 -37.94 12.26
C LEU A 9 -4.23 -36.99 13.14
N GLU A 10 -4.55 -37.40 14.37
CA GLU A 10 -5.23 -36.56 15.35
C GLU A 10 -4.37 -35.35 15.75
N SER A 11 -3.06 -35.52 15.91
CA SER A 11 -2.16 -34.39 16.18
C SER A 11 -2.13 -33.38 15.03
N PHE A 12 -2.10 -33.85 13.78
CA PHE A 12 -2.19 -32.98 12.60
C PHE A 12 -3.53 -32.25 12.53
N ASN A 13 -4.64 -32.96 12.76
CA ASN A 13 -5.98 -32.36 12.79
C ASN A 13 -6.09 -31.30 13.88
N ALA A 14 -5.56 -31.56 15.08
CA ALA A 14 -5.55 -30.59 16.17
C ALA A 14 -4.74 -29.33 15.82
N ALA A 15 -3.60 -29.47 15.15
CA ALA A 15 -2.79 -28.34 14.69
C ALA A 15 -3.52 -27.52 13.61
N ILE A 16 -4.16 -28.19 12.65
CA ILE A 16 -4.95 -27.53 11.59
C ILE A 16 -6.14 -26.77 12.20
N GLU A 17 -6.85 -27.38 13.16
CA GLU A 17 -7.93 -26.72 13.88
C GLU A 17 -7.45 -25.45 14.61
N GLY A 18 -6.23 -25.46 15.17
CA GLY A 18 -5.62 -24.28 15.78
C GLY A 18 -5.42 -23.14 14.79
N ILE A 19 -4.92 -23.43 13.59
CA ILE A 19 -4.76 -22.44 12.52
C ILE A 19 -6.11 -21.90 12.05
N ILE A 20 -7.10 -22.78 11.88
CA ILE A 20 -8.46 -22.40 11.49
C ILE A 20 -9.10 -21.51 12.55
N LEU A 21 -8.92 -21.82 13.84
CA LEU A 21 -9.41 -21.02 14.95
C LEU A 21 -8.80 -19.61 14.91
N ALA A 22 -7.47 -19.50 14.86
CA ALA A 22 -6.78 -18.22 14.79
C ALA A 22 -7.27 -17.37 13.61
N THR A 23 -7.45 -17.99 12.45
CA THR A 23 -7.91 -17.29 11.23
C THR A 23 -9.38 -16.84 11.32
N LYS A 24 -10.24 -17.57 12.03
CA LYS A 24 -11.66 -17.19 12.17
C LYS A 24 -11.86 -16.09 13.22
N THR A 25 -11.14 -16.18 14.33
CA THR A 25 -11.26 -15.22 15.44
C THR A 25 -10.61 -13.90 15.08
N GLU A 26 -9.35 -13.92 14.62
CA GLU A 26 -8.56 -12.70 14.49
C GLU A 26 -8.67 -12.03 13.11
N LYS A 27 -8.97 -10.73 13.12
CA LYS A 27 -8.96 -9.90 11.91
C LYS A 27 -7.55 -9.74 11.36
N ASN A 28 -6.57 -9.55 12.23
CA ASN A 28 -5.17 -9.34 11.85
C ASN A 28 -4.60 -10.60 11.19
N MET A 29 -4.83 -11.79 11.74
CA MET A 29 -4.51 -13.06 11.08
C MET A 29 -5.04 -13.17 9.64
N ARG A 30 -6.30 -12.79 9.39
CA ARG A 30 -6.87 -12.78 8.01
C ARG A 30 -6.16 -11.79 7.09
N ILE A 31 -5.80 -10.61 7.59
CA ILE A 31 -5.06 -9.61 6.85
C ILE A 31 -3.66 -10.13 6.50
N HIS A 32 -2.92 -10.64 7.48
CA HIS A 32 -1.58 -11.18 7.28
C HIS A 32 -1.58 -12.36 6.29
N PHE A 33 -2.56 -13.26 6.40
CA PHE A 33 -2.71 -14.37 5.45
C PHE A 33 -3.01 -13.90 4.03
N THR A 34 -3.89 -12.91 3.88
CA THR A 34 -4.22 -12.33 2.57
C THR A 34 -3.01 -11.63 1.95
N VAL A 35 -2.28 -10.83 2.74
CA VAL A 35 -1.08 -10.12 2.29
C VAL A 35 0.03 -11.11 1.92
N ALA A 36 0.21 -12.18 2.69
CA ALA A 36 1.17 -13.25 2.38
C ALA A 36 0.86 -13.92 1.03
N LEU A 37 -0.40 -14.28 0.79
CA LEU A 37 -0.83 -14.85 -0.50
C LEU A 37 -0.59 -13.89 -1.66
N LEU A 38 -0.95 -12.61 -1.50
CA LEU A 38 -0.72 -11.59 -2.52
C LEU A 38 0.77 -11.40 -2.81
N ALA A 39 1.63 -11.42 -1.78
CA ALA A 39 3.07 -11.31 -1.94
C ALA A 39 3.63 -12.51 -2.74
N ILE A 40 3.22 -13.74 -2.42
CA ILE A 40 3.63 -14.93 -3.16
C ILE A 40 3.14 -14.87 -4.62
N PHE A 41 1.88 -14.49 -4.83
CA PHE A 41 1.33 -14.33 -6.19
C PHE A 41 2.11 -13.29 -6.99
N LEU A 42 2.41 -12.14 -6.39
CA LEU A 42 3.21 -11.08 -7.01
C LEU A 42 4.63 -11.56 -7.34
N ALA A 43 5.26 -12.34 -6.46
CA ALA A 43 6.59 -12.91 -6.71
C ALA A 43 6.60 -13.89 -7.89
N LEU A 44 5.57 -14.74 -7.98
CA LEU A 44 5.41 -15.65 -9.12
C LEU A 44 5.14 -14.88 -10.42
N PHE A 45 4.28 -13.86 -10.37
CA PHE A 45 3.96 -13.02 -11.52
C PHE A 45 5.19 -12.26 -12.05
N LEU A 46 6.00 -11.71 -11.14
CA LEU A 46 7.25 -11.00 -11.47
C LEU A 46 8.42 -11.94 -11.80
N ARG A 47 8.21 -13.26 -11.82
CA ARG A 47 9.24 -14.28 -12.09
C ARG A 47 10.48 -14.11 -11.21
N VAL A 48 10.23 -13.83 -9.93
CA VAL A 48 11.25 -13.66 -8.90
C VAL A 48 12.07 -14.95 -8.73
N SER A 49 13.35 -14.82 -8.37
CA SER A 49 14.23 -15.98 -8.20
C SER A 49 13.71 -16.96 -7.13
N LYS A 50 14.06 -18.25 -7.24
CA LYS A 50 13.65 -19.28 -6.27
C LYS A 50 14.08 -18.94 -4.83
N ILE A 51 15.28 -18.36 -4.69
CA ILE A 51 15.84 -17.94 -3.39
C ILE A 51 15.00 -16.80 -2.81
N ASP A 52 14.68 -15.79 -3.62
CA ASP A 52 13.87 -14.65 -3.19
C ASP A 52 12.43 -15.08 -2.83
N ILE A 53 11.83 -16.02 -3.58
CA ILE A 53 10.52 -16.61 -3.24
C ILE A 53 10.58 -17.34 -1.90
N LEU A 54 11.64 -18.12 -1.65
CA LEU A 54 11.83 -18.80 -0.37
C LEU A 54 11.95 -17.80 0.78
N ILE A 55 12.70 -16.70 0.60
CA ILE A 55 12.83 -15.65 1.61
C ILE A 55 11.47 -14.98 1.88
N ILE A 56 10.70 -14.63 0.84
CA ILE A 56 9.33 -14.08 0.99
C ILE A 56 8.46 -15.07 1.77
N PHE A 57 8.50 -16.36 1.42
CA PHE A 57 7.73 -17.39 2.10
C PHE A 57 8.09 -17.49 3.59
N ILE A 58 9.39 -17.53 3.92
CA ILE A 58 9.87 -17.59 5.31
C ILE A 58 9.43 -16.34 6.07
N SER A 59 9.57 -15.15 5.49
CA SER A 59 9.16 -13.90 6.13
C SER A 59 7.65 -13.84 6.38
N ALA A 60 6.84 -14.24 5.40
CA ALA A 60 5.39 -14.30 5.55
C ALA A 60 4.98 -15.34 6.61
N PHE A 61 5.63 -16.50 6.61
CA PHE A 61 5.39 -17.55 7.61
C PHE A 61 5.76 -17.07 9.02
N PHE A 62 6.85 -16.33 9.18
CA PHE A 62 7.26 -15.76 10.46
C PHE A 62 6.22 -14.79 11.05
N VAL A 63 5.59 -13.97 10.20
CA VAL A 63 4.48 -13.09 10.63
C VAL A 63 3.27 -13.90 11.09
N LEU A 64 2.85 -14.91 10.32
CA LEU A 64 1.72 -15.78 10.68
C LEU A 64 2.00 -16.56 11.97
N PHE A 65 3.24 -16.98 12.17
CA PHE A 65 3.69 -17.63 13.40
C PHE A 65 3.60 -16.68 14.59
N ALA A 66 4.13 -15.46 14.47
CA ALA A 66 4.05 -14.44 15.53
C ALA A 66 2.60 -14.09 15.88
N GLU A 67 1.73 -13.96 14.87
CA GLU A 67 0.30 -13.70 15.05
C GLU A 67 -0.39 -14.86 15.79
N THR A 68 -0.08 -16.12 15.43
CA THR A 68 -0.64 -17.30 16.11
C THR A 68 -0.20 -17.37 17.57
N LEU A 69 1.06 -17.00 17.87
CA LEU A 69 1.54 -16.88 19.26
C LEU A 69 0.83 -15.75 20.00
N ASN A 70 0.61 -14.59 19.36
CA ASN A 70 -0.15 -13.50 19.95
C ASN A 70 -1.56 -13.95 20.35
N THR A 71 -2.30 -14.57 19.42
CA THR A 71 -3.64 -15.11 19.69
C THR A 71 -3.61 -16.13 20.83
N SER A 72 -2.60 -17.00 20.88
CA SER A 72 -2.45 -17.99 21.96
C SER A 72 -2.24 -17.34 23.33
N ILE A 73 -1.42 -16.28 23.38
CA ILE A 73 -1.16 -15.49 24.60
C ILE A 73 -2.42 -14.73 25.02
N GLU A 74 -3.16 -14.15 24.07
CA GLU A 74 -4.43 -13.46 24.34
C GLU A 74 -5.47 -14.40 24.97
N TYR A 75 -5.67 -15.59 24.39
CA TYR A 75 -6.56 -16.60 24.96
C TYR A 75 -6.16 -17.04 26.37
N LEU A 76 -4.86 -17.23 26.62
CA LEU A 76 -4.37 -17.59 27.94
C LEU A 76 -4.57 -16.44 28.94
N ALA A 77 -4.27 -15.21 28.53
CA ALA A 77 -4.45 -14.02 29.36
C ALA A 77 -5.92 -13.81 29.75
N ASP A 78 -6.84 -13.97 28.79
CA ASP A 78 -8.30 -13.85 29.02
C ASP A 78 -8.86 -14.98 29.89
N TYR A 79 -8.22 -16.15 29.86
CA TYR A 79 -8.55 -17.25 30.76
C TYR A 79 -8.07 -16.99 32.20
N LEU A 80 -6.87 -16.42 32.37
CA LEU A 80 -6.27 -16.18 33.68
C LEU A 80 -6.95 -15.04 34.45
N SER A 81 -7.37 -13.98 33.77
CA SER A 81 -8.05 -12.85 34.40
C SER A 81 -9.10 -12.25 33.48
N LYS A 82 -10.34 -12.14 33.99
CA LYS A 82 -11.43 -11.39 33.33
C LYS A 82 -11.48 -9.93 33.75
N GLU A 83 -10.80 -9.59 34.85
CA GLU A 83 -10.68 -8.22 35.34
C GLU A 83 -9.40 -7.58 34.83
N TYR A 84 -9.40 -6.25 34.76
CA TYR A 84 -8.22 -5.50 34.31
C TYR A 84 -7.06 -5.67 35.30
N SER A 85 -5.92 -6.15 34.79
CA SER A 85 -4.64 -6.22 35.49
C SER A 85 -3.57 -5.52 34.65
N PRO A 86 -2.77 -4.60 35.24
CA PRO A 86 -1.64 -3.97 34.55
C PRO A 86 -0.65 -4.98 33.97
N GLU A 87 -0.43 -6.10 34.64
CA GLU A 87 0.47 -7.17 34.23
C GLU A 87 -0.06 -7.91 33.00
N ILE A 88 -1.35 -8.25 33.00
CA ILE A 88 -2.02 -8.88 31.85
C ILE A 88 -2.02 -7.93 30.64
N ALA A 89 -2.26 -6.65 30.86
CA ALA A 89 -2.16 -5.63 29.81
C ALA A 89 -0.74 -5.56 29.22
N ALA A 90 0.30 -5.61 30.07
CA ALA A 90 1.69 -5.62 29.62
C ALA A 90 2.03 -6.85 28.77
N VAL A 91 1.58 -8.04 29.18
CA VAL A 91 1.78 -9.29 28.41
C VAL A 91 1.14 -9.20 27.03
N LYS A 92 -0.11 -8.74 26.94
CA LYS A 92 -0.80 -8.54 25.66
C LYS A 92 -0.07 -7.53 24.77
N ASN A 93 0.38 -6.42 25.34
CA ASN A 93 1.14 -5.40 24.60
C ASN A 93 2.46 -5.94 24.06
N LEU A 94 3.18 -6.77 24.82
CA LEU A 94 4.42 -7.42 24.37
C LEU A 94 4.15 -8.40 23.23
N ALA A 95 3.09 -9.20 23.32
CA ALA A 95 2.69 -10.14 22.28
C ALA A 95 2.32 -9.41 20.98
N ALA A 96 1.51 -8.35 21.06
CA ALA A 96 1.20 -7.49 19.92
C ALA A 96 2.45 -6.79 19.35
N GLY A 97 3.38 -6.39 20.22
CA GLY A 97 4.68 -5.85 19.83
C GLY A 97 5.51 -6.82 19.01
N ALA A 98 5.49 -8.12 19.32
CA ALA A 98 6.18 -9.15 18.54
C ALA A 98 5.58 -9.31 17.13
N VAL A 99 4.26 -9.23 16.99
CA VAL A 99 3.58 -9.20 15.68
C VAL A 99 4.02 -7.98 14.88
N LEU A 100 4.08 -6.80 15.51
CA LEU A 100 4.51 -5.57 14.85
C LEU A 100 5.96 -5.68 14.34
N LEU A 101 6.87 -6.19 15.16
CA LEU A 101 8.27 -6.38 14.78
C LEU A 101 8.43 -7.38 13.63
N SER A 102 7.74 -8.52 13.69
CA SER A 102 7.77 -9.52 12.61
C SER A 102 7.19 -8.97 11.30
N SER A 103 6.07 -8.24 11.39
CA SER A 103 5.42 -7.60 10.23
C SER A 103 6.31 -6.55 9.60
N PHE A 104 6.97 -5.71 10.41
CA PHE A 104 7.92 -4.72 9.93
C PHE A 104 9.14 -5.38 9.26
N GLY A 105 9.70 -6.43 9.89
CA GLY A 105 10.79 -7.20 9.30
C GLY A 105 10.42 -7.80 7.94
N SER A 106 9.23 -8.43 7.85
CA SER A 106 8.72 -8.98 6.59
C SER A 106 8.48 -7.91 5.54
N PHE A 107 8.04 -6.71 5.94
CA PHE A 107 7.88 -5.57 5.02
C PHE A 107 9.22 -5.12 4.43
N VAL A 108 10.25 -4.98 5.27
CA VAL A 108 11.61 -4.60 4.82
C VAL A 108 12.18 -5.65 3.86
N VAL A 109 12.03 -6.93 4.18
CA VAL A 109 12.46 -8.03 3.28
C VAL A 109 11.72 -7.98 1.95
N GLY A 110 10.39 -7.83 2.00
CA GLY A 110 9.57 -7.69 0.80
C GLY A 110 10.01 -6.50 -0.06
N TYR A 111 10.28 -5.34 0.55
CA TYR A 111 10.79 -4.17 -0.15
C TYR A 111 12.12 -4.44 -0.85
N ILE A 112 13.10 -5.01 -0.15
CA ILE A 112 14.44 -5.30 -0.73
C ILE A 112 14.31 -6.22 -1.95
N ILE A 113 13.48 -7.25 -1.85
CA ILE A 113 13.27 -8.20 -2.95
C ILE A 113 12.50 -7.54 -4.09
N PHE A 114 11.27 -7.06 -3.82
CA PHE A 114 10.39 -6.54 -4.87
C PHE A 114 10.92 -5.28 -5.54
N SER A 115 11.67 -4.42 -4.83
CA SER A 115 12.25 -3.21 -5.43
C SER A 115 13.14 -3.52 -6.63
N LYS A 116 13.94 -4.59 -6.57
CA LYS A 116 14.79 -5.03 -7.69
C LYS A 116 13.98 -5.35 -8.94
N TYR A 117 12.85 -6.04 -8.79
CA TYR A 117 12.02 -6.48 -9.92
C TYR A 117 11.10 -5.35 -10.42
N LEU A 118 10.50 -4.60 -9.50
CA LEU A 118 9.63 -3.47 -9.82
C LEU A 118 10.41 -2.31 -10.44
N TYR A 119 11.68 -2.11 -10.09
CA TYR A 119 12.51 -1.06 -10.68
C TYR A 119 12.51 -1.16 -12.21
N TYR A 120 12.80 -2.33 -12.77
CA TYR A 120 12.84 -2.49 -14.23
C TYR A 120 11.46 -2.32 -14.85
N VAL A 121 10.42 -2.90 -14.26
CA VAL A 121 9.05 -2.78 -14.77
C VAL A 121 8.61 -1.31 -14.84
N ILE A 122 8.82 -0.57 -13.75
CA ILE A 122 8.49 0.85 -13.67
C ILE A 122 9.38 1.65 -14.63
N TYR A 123 10.68 1.36 -14.69
CA TYR A 123 11.60 2.03 -15.61
C TYR A 123 11.16 1.87 -17.07
N TYR A 124 10.87 0.64 -17.52
CA TYR A 124 10.41 0.39 -18.88
C TYR A 124 9.05 1.02 -19.16
N PHE A 125 8.12 0.97 -18.20
CA PHE A 125 6.82 1.62 -18.33
C PHE A 125 6.95 3.15 -18.47
N LEU A 126 7.75 3.78 -17.60
CA LEU A 126 8.02 5.21 -17.67
C LEU A 126 8.74 5.56 -18.97
N ASN A 127 9.66 4.72 -19.44
CA ASN A 127 10.36 4.94 -20.70
C ASN A 127 9.45 4.77 -21.93
N MET A 128 8.47 3.85 -21.88
CA MET A 128 7.43 3.72 -22.91
C MET A 128 6.54 4.98 -22.98
N LEU A 129 6.30 5.61 -21.83
CA LEU A 129 5.58 6.88 -21.75
C LEU A 129 6.46 8.09 -22.10
N LYS A 130 7.78 7.97 -22.00
CA LYS A 130 8.73 9.04 -22.31
C LYS A 130 8.99 9.12 -23.80
N THR A 131 8.25 10.01 -24.41
CA THR A 131 8.51 10.57 -25.73
C THR A 131 9.19 11.95 -25.53
N ALA A 132 10.39 12.15 -26.09
CA ALA A 132 11.49 13.02 -25.63
C ALA A 132 11.29 14.55 -25.51
N GLY A 133 12.26 15.21 -24.83
CA GLY A 133 12.48 16.67 -24.71
C GLY A 133 12.31 17.22 -23.28
N SER A 134 13.41 17.57 -22.58
CA SER A 134 13.37 18.11 -21.19
C SER A 134 12.66 19.46 -21.05
N ASP A 135 12.64 20.24 -22.13
CA ASP A 135 12.36 21.68 -22.10
C ASP A 135 10.85 22.00 -22.04
N ILE A 136 10.00 21.00 -22.30
CA ILE A 136 8.55 21.15 -22.40
C ILE A 136 7.86 21.03 -21.02
N SER A 137 8.55 20.49 -20.01
CA SER A 137 7.99 20.11 -18.71
C SER A 137 7.29 21.23 -17.93
N ILE A 138 7.86 22.43 -17.94
CA ILE A 138 7.31 23.61 -17.24
C ILE A 138 6.04 24.09 -17.95
N VAL A 139 6.02 23.99 -19.28
CA VAL A 139 4.85 24.32 -20.10
C VAL A 139 3.71 23.35 -19.81
N ILE A 140 4.00 22.05 -19.65
CA ILE A 140 3.00 21.03 -19.29
C ILE A 140 2.36 21.33 -17.93
N ILE A 141 3.17 21.60 -16.89
CA ILE A 141 2.64 21.92 -15.55
C ILE A 141 1.76 23.19 -15.61
N SER A 142 2.17 24.18 -16.39
CA SER A 142 1.42 25.43 -16.58
C SER A 142 0.08 25.18 -17.30
N ILE A 143 0.06 24.35 -18.35
CA ILE A 143 -1.17 23.96 -19.06
C ILE A 143 -2.09 23.14 -18.15
N VAL A 144 -1.56 22.21 -17.37
CA VAL A 144 -2.34 21.40 -16.43
C VAL A 144 -2.97 22.30 -15.35
N PHE A 145 -2.20 23.24 -14.80
CA PHE A 145 -2.71 24.19 -13.82
C PHE A 145 -3.86 25.03 -14.39
N VAL A 146 -3.70 25.58 -15.60
CA VAL A 146 -4.75 26.33 -16.31
C VAL A 146 -5.95 25.45 -16.63
N GLY A 147 -5.74 24.23 -17.14
CA GLY A 147 -6.81 23.28 -17.46
C GLY A 147 -7.63 22.89 -16.24
N ILE A 148 -6.99 22.66 -15.09
CA ILE A 148 -7.68 22.39 -13.82
C ILE A 148 -8.52 23.59 -13.39
N ILE A 149 -8.02 24.82 -13.54
CA ILE A 149 -8.78 26.04 -13.24
C ILE A 149 -10.02 26.15 -14.14
N ILE A 150 -9.87 25.89 -15.44
CA ILE A 150 -10.99 25.91 -16.40
C ILE A 150 -12.04 24.85 -16.04
N ILE A 151 -11.63 23.60 -15.81
CA ILE A 151 -12.54 22.52 -15.41
C ILE A 151 -13.28 22.92 -14.13
N LYS A 152 -12.57 23.45 -13.13
CA LYS A 152 -13.19 23.88 -11.88
C LYS A 152 -14.16 25.05 -12.07
N ALA A 153 -13.88 25.97 -12.99
CA ALA A 153 -14.77 27.07 -13.35
C ALA A 153 -16.07 26.57 -14.02
N MET A 154 -16.03 25.45 -14.76
CA MET A 154 -17.22 24.87 -15.40
C MET A 154 -18.19 24.22 -14.40
N PHE A 155 -17.71 23.69 -13.26
CA PHE A 155 -18.54 22.93 -12.32
C PHE A 155 -19.18 23.77 -11.19
N ASN A 156 -18.97 25.09 -11.17
CA ASN A 156 -19.68 26.08 -10.35
C ASN A 156 -19.97 25.68 -8.88
N LYS A 157 -19.01 25.02 -8.22
CA LYS A 157 -19.10 24.65 -6.80
C LYS A 157 -17.81 24.99 -6.05
N GLY A 158 -17.95 25.64 -4.90
CA GLY A 158 -16.84 26.01 -4.01
C GLY A 158 -16.11 27.30 -4.41
N THR A 159 -14.99 27.60 -3.75
CA THR A 159 -14.11 28.72 -4.12
C THR A 159 -12.92 28.20 -4.95
N PRO A 160 -12.26 29.04 -5.76
CA PRO A 160 -11.14 28.61 -6.62
C PRO A 160 -10.05 27.83 -5.88
N LEU A 161 -9.77 28.19 -4.62
CA LEU A 161 -8.69 27.60 -3.80
C LEU A 161 -9.16 26.70 -2.64
N ARG A 162 -10.46 26.68 -2.28
CA ARG A 162 -11.02 25.81 -1.23
C ARG A 162 -12.35 25.19 -1.66
N GLY A 163 -12.40 23.86 -1.65
CA GLY A 163 -13.57 23.06 -2.01
C GLY A 163 -13.86 23.06 -3.52
N GLY A 164 -14.88 22.30 -3.93
CA GLY A 164 -15.33 22.19 -5.33
C GLY A 164 -14.90 20.91 -6.03
N PHE A 165 -15.64 20.55 -7.09
CA PHE A 165 -15.36 19.39 -7.92
C PHE A 165 -14.64 19.80 -9.21
N PRO A 166 -13.56 19.12 -9.62
CA PRO A 166 -12.76 18.12 -8.89
C PRO A 166 -11.73 18.77 -7.93
N SER A 167 -11.04 17.96 -7.11
CA SER A 167 -10.00 18.49 -6.21
C SER A 167 -8.75 18.95 -6.98
N GLY A 168 -8.56 20.28 -7.07
CA GLY A 168 -7.41 20.88 -7.77
C GLY A 168 -6.06 20.55 -7.13
N HIS A 169 -5.96 20.49 -5.80
CA HIS A 169 -4.71 20.13 -5.11
C HIS A 169 -4.29 18.68 -5.42
N ALA A 170 -5.25 17.75 -5.44
CA ALA A 170 -4.99 16.37 -5.81
C ALA A 170 -4.59 16.27 -7.29
N ALA A 171 -5.29 16.98 -8.18
CA ALA A 171 -4.97 17.00 -9.60
C ALA A 171 -3.54 17.54 -9.88
N VAL A 172 -3.17 18.67 -9.29
CA VAL A 172 -1.82 19.24 -9.44
C VAL A 172 -0.75 18.33 -8.83
N ALA A 173 -0.98 17.78 -7.64
CA ALA A 173 -0.02 16.91 -6.98
C ALA A 173 0.28 15.64 -7.80
N PHE A 174 -0.77 14.99 -8.34
CA PHE A 174 -0.61 13.81 -9.19
C PHE A 174 -0.04 14.15 -10.58
N SER A 175 -0.32 15.33 -11.11
CA SER A 175 0.35 15.84 -12.31
C SER A 175 1.85 16.03 -12.08
N ILE A 176 2.25 16.66 -10.97
CA ILE A 176 3.67 16.87 -10.62
C ILE A 176 4.36 15.52 -10.47
N TRP A 177 3.75 14.57 -9.75
CA TRP A 177 4.29 13.21 -9.64
C TRP A 177 4.54 12.57 -11.01
N LEU A 178 3.54 12.60 -11.92
CA LEU A 178 3.71 12.00 -13.24
C LEU A 178 4.80 12.72 -14.05
N THR A 179 4.82 14.05 -14.05
CA THR A 179 5.86 14.84 -14.73
C THR A 179 7.26 14.51 -14.20
N VAL A 180 7.46 14.50 -12.88
CA VAL A 180 8.76 14.14 -12.28
C VAL A 180 9.14 12.71 -12.63
N SER A 181 8.18 11.78 -12.64
CA SER A 181 8.41 10.37 -13.00
C SER A 181 8.88 10.23 -14.45
N LEU A 182 8.23 10.92 -15.39
CA LEU A 182 8.58 10.89 -16.81
C LEU A 182 9.92 11.57 -17.11
N LEU A 183 10.25 12.64 -16.37
CA LEU A 183 11.52 13.35 -16.55
C LEU A 183 12.70 12.55 -16.03
N THR A 184 12.60 12.09 -14.79
CA THR A 184 13.69 11.42 -14.10
C THR A 184 13.88 9.99 -14.56
N LEU A 185 12.82 9.32 -15.04
CA LEU A 185 12.79 7.88 -15.30
C LEU A 185 13.32 7.04 -14.14
N ASN A 186 13.30 7.56 -12.92
CA ASN A 186 13.85 6.88 -11.76
C ASN A 186 12.69 6.34 -10.91
N PRO A 187 12.48 5.00 -10.84
CA PRO A 187 11.43 4.39 -10.05
C PRO A 187 11.41 4.81 -8.59
N VAL A 188 12.57 5.07 -7.98
CA VAL A 188 12.66 5.50 -6.58
C VAL A 188 12.14 6.93 -6.44
N VAL A 189 12.56 7.84 -7.31
CA VAL A 189 12.08 9.24 -7.30
C VAL A 189 10.57 9.29 -7.60
N SER A 190 10.11 8.46 -8.54
CA SER A 190 8.68 8.29 -8.84
C SER A 190 7.90 7.82 -7.61
N LEU A 191 8.39 6.83 -6.88
CA LEU A 191 7.74 6.33 -5.66
C LEU A 191 7.67 7.40 -4.56
N LEU A 192 8.77 8.11 -4.30
CA LEU A 192 8.81 9.15 -3.27
C LEU A 192 7.86 10.31 -3.59
N THR A 193 7.82 10.74 -4.85
CA THR A 193 6.90 11.81 -5.28
C THR A 193 5.45 11.35 -5.38
N PHE A 194 5.20 10.06 -5.64
CA PHE A 194 3.87 9.47 -5.51
C PHE A 194 3.37 9.50 -4.07
N ILE A 195 4.21 9.09 -3.11
CA ILE A 195 3.88 9.13 -1.68
C ILE A 195 3.54 10.57 -1.27
N LEU A 196 4.33 11.55 -1.71
CA LEU A 196 4.04 12.96 -1.46
C LEU A 196 2.69 13.40 -2.06
N ALA A 197 2.42 13.06 -3.32
CA ALA A 197 1.14 13.37 -3.96
C ALA A 197 -0.05 12.73 -3.25
N PHE A 198 0.12 11.49 -2.77
CA PHE A 198 -0.87 10.76 -2.00
C PHE A 198 -1.11 11.41 -0.62
N LEU A 199 -0.07 11.83 0.09
CA LEU A 199 -0.19 12.56 1.36
C LEU A 199 -0.91 13.90 1.17
N ILE A 200 -0.63 14.62 0.08
CA ILE A 200 -1.35 15.85 -0.28
C ILE A 200 -2.84 15.54 -0.50
N ALA A 201 -3.16 14.50 -1.27
CA ALA A 201 -4.55 14.07 -1.49
C ALA A 201 -5.27 13.66 -0.18
N LEU A 202 -4.61 12.87 0.68
CA LEU A 202 -5.14 12.48 1.98
C LEU A 202 -5.39 13.67 2.89
N SER A 203 -4.49 14.66 2.88
CA SER A 203 -4.67 15.89 3.67
C SER A 203 -5.96 16.63 3.31
N ARG A 204 -6.49 16.48 2.08
CA ARG A 204 -7.72 17.15 1.64
C ARG A 204 -8.97 16.46 2.15
N ILE A 205 -8.91 15.13 2.27
CA ILE A 205 -9.97 14.32 2.88
C ILE A 205 -9.97 14.53 4.39
N SER A 206 -8.80 14.46 5.04
CA SER A 206 -8.69 14.56 6.50
C SER A 206 -9.02 15.95 7.04
N SER A 207 -8.75 17.01 6.28
CA SER A 207 -9.17 18.37 6.63
C SER A 207 -10.65 18.67 6.35
N GLY A 208 -11.43 17.71 5.84
CA GLY A 208 -12.85 17.91 5.51
C GLY A 208 -13.11 18.88 4.35
N ILE A 209 -12.09 19.21 3.56
CA ILE A 209 -12.18 20.19 2.46
C ILE A 209 -12.78 19.55 1.20
N HIS A 210 -12.48 18.26 0.97
CA HIS A 210 -12.95 17.51 -0.20
C HIS A 210 -13.44 16.12 0.18
N THR A 211 -14.40 15.61 -0.59
CA THR A 211 -14.84 14.22 -0.49
C THR A 211 -13.83 13.26 -1.12
N LYS A 212 -13.90 11.97 -0.77
CA LYS A 212 -13.06 10.92 -1.38
C LYS A 212 -13.20 10.89 -2.91
N ILE A 213 -14.43 11.10 -3.42
CA ILE A 213 -14.72 11.10 -4.86
C ILE A 213 -14.07 12.30 -5.53
N GLU A 214 -14.22 13.50 -4.97
CA GLU A 214 -13.59 14.72 -5.52
C GLU A 214 -12.06 14.62 -5.61
N VAL A 215 -11.44 14.02 -4.60
CA VAL A 215 -9.99 13.78 -4.57
C VAL A 215 -9.59 12.75 -5.61
N LEU A 216 -10.29 11.61 -5.67
CA LEU A 216 -10.00 10.56 -6.65
C LEU A 216 -10.16 11.06 -8.08
N THR A 217 -11.26 11.76 -8.39
CA THR A 217 -11.48 12.34 -9.71
C THR A 217 -10.42 13.39 -10.04
N GLY A 218 -10.05 14.23 -9.07
CA GLY A 218 -8.95 15.20 -9.24
C GLY A 218 -7.63 14.51 -9.60
N SER A 219 -7.22 13.51 -8.83
CA SER A 219 -6.01 12.72 -9.10
C SER A 219 -6.02 12.10 -10.50
N VAL A 220 -7.13 11.48 -10.91
CA VAL A 220 -7.27 10.87 -12.25
C VAL A 220 -7.18 11.92 -13.36
N ILE A 221 -7.88 13.05 -13.22
CA ILE A 221 -7.82 14.15 -14.19
C ILE A 221 -6.39 14.67 -14.33
N GLY A 222 -5.69 14.88 -13.21
CA GLY A 222 -4.29 15.31 -13.20
C GLY A 222 -3.39 14.35 -13.98
N VAL A 223 -3.50 13.05 -13.72
CA VAL A 223 -2.73 12.02 -14.45
C VAL A 223 -3.07 12.01 -15.94
N LEU A 224 -4.35 12.02 -16.30
CA LEU A 224 -4.79 11.90 -17.70
C LEU A 224 -4.41 13.12 -18.54
N ILE A 225 -4.62 14.34 -18.03
CA ILE A 225 -4.24 15.57 -18.74
C ILE A 225 -2.72 15.59 -18.95
N THR A 226 -1.94 15.31 -17.91
CA THR A 226 -0.48 15.28 -18.01
C THR A 226 -0.01 14.23 -19.01
N ALA A 227 -0.54 13.01 -18.95
CA ALA A 227 -0.23 11.96 -19.91
C ALA A 227 -0.60 12.34 -21.36
N LEU A 228 -1.76 12.96 -21.57
CA LEU A 228 -2.23 13.41 -22.87
C LEU A 228 -1.32 14.50 -23.45
N ILE A 229 -0.94 15.49 -22.65
CA ILE A 229 -0.07 16.58 -23.09
C ILE A 229 1.31 16.04 -23.47
N PHE A 230 1.89 15.16 -22.64
CA PHE A 230 3.16 14.48 -22.97
C PHE A 230 3.08 13.68 -24.28
N LYS A 231 1.91 13.14 -24.62
CA LYS A 231 1.68 12.44 -25.88
C LYS A 231 1.47 13.39 -27.07
N LEU A 232 0.66 14.44 -26.91
CA LEU A 232 0.30 15.38 -27.98
C LEU A 232 1.48 16.23 -28.47
N PHE A 233 2.34 16.69 -27.56
CA PHE A 233 3.51 17.51 -27.93
C PHE A 233 4.61 16.74 -28.68
N TYR A 234 4.43 15.43 -28.91
CA TYR A 234 5.49 14.60 -29.48
C TYR A 234 5.07 13.71 -30.66
N PHE A 235 3.79 13.37 -30.81
CA PHE A 235 3.29 12.70 -32.03
C PHE A 235 2.85 13.68 -33.14
N GLY A 236 3.15 14.98 -32.99
CA GLY A 236 2.85 16.04 -33.94
C GLY A 236 4.10 16.60 -34.60
#